data_AF-A0A9Q1BHU1-F1
#
_entry.id   AF-A0A9Q1BHU1-F1
#
_cell.length_a   1.000
_cell.length_b   1.000
_cell.length_c   1.000
_cell.angle_alpha   90.00
_cell.angle_beta   90.00
_cell.angle_gamma   90.00
#
_symmetry.space_group_name_H-M   'P 1'
#
loop_
_entity.id
_entity.type
_entity.pdbx_description
1 polymer ?
#
loop_
_entity_poly.entity_id
_entity_poly.type
_entity_poly.pdbx_seq_one_letter_code
_entity_poly.pdbx_strand_id
1 'polypeptide(L)'
;MAASSGRAPKQWSLTRSETITSFEAWKNNLTYTLSLDPSFSPFIEATWEKKAKSNPYRGFKDDSADADKKKKHAVLPYKKNNIVELMLGQIANYCPIIARNSIIKVATSLASIW
;
A
#
# COMPACT_ATOMS: atom_id res chain seq x y z
N MET A 1 24.00 22.98 -0.63
CA MET A 1 22.66 22.66 -0.07
C MET A 1 22.75 21.29 0.56
N ALA A 2 22.68 21.20 1.88
CA ALA A 2 22.79 19.92 2.58
C ALA A 2 21.51 19.11 2.32
N ALA A 3 21.64 17.97 1.66
CA ALA A 3 20.57 16.98 1.58
C ALA A 3 20.40 16.40 2.99
N SER A 4 19.44 16.92 3.75
CA SER A 4 18.94 16.29 4.95
C SER A 4 18.34 14.94 4.53
N SER A 5 19.17 13.90 4.57
CA SER A 5 18.71 12.52 4.52
C SER A 5 17.96 12.25 5.83
N GLY A 6 16.74 12.79 5.90
CA GLY A 6 15.82 12.66 7.02
C GLY A 6 15.43 11.20 7.11
N ARG A 7 16.17 10.46 7.93
CA ARG A 7 15.89 9.05 8.23
C ARG A 7 14.42 8.94 8.58
N ALA A 8 13.69 8.05 7.90
CA ALA A 8 12.30 7.81 8.21
C ALA A 8 12.18 7.58 9.73
N PRO A 9 11.23 8.25 10.42
CA PRO A 9 11.10 8.09 11.86
C PRO A 9 10.88 6.61 12.17
N LYS A 10 11.45 6.12 13.28
CA LYS A 10 11.40 4.71 13.65
C LYS A 10 9.96 4.22 13.60
N GLN A 11 9.68 3.22 12.74
CA GLN A 11 8.38 2.59 12.68
C GLN A 11 8.14 1.74 13.94
N TRP A 12 6.90 1.70 14.43
CA TRP A 12 6.48 0.85 15.53
C TRP A 12 5.17 0.14 15.20
N SER A 13 4.92 -0.98 15.88
CA SER A 13 3.66 -1.70 15.75
C SER A 13 2.63 -1.12 16.71
N LEU A 14 1.38 -1.00 16.28
CA LEU A 14 0.28 -0.65 17.19
C LEU A 14 0.11 -1.72 18.26
N THR A 15 -0.17 -1.28 19.48
CA THR A 15 -0.61 -2.17 20.55
C THR A 15 -2.13 -2.37 20.52
N ARG A 16 -2.67 -3.18 21.44
CA ARG A 16 -4.12 -3.44 21.52
C ARG A 16 -4.93 -2.19 21.89
N SER A 17 -4.32 -1.24 22.60
CA SER A 17 -4.98 -0.04 23.12
C SER A 17 -4.10 1.17 22.84
N GLU A 18 -4.51 2.00 21.87
CA GLU A 18 -3.79 3.21 21.46
C GLU A 18 -4.70 4.43 21.66
N THR A 19 -4.12 5.57 21.98
CA THR A 19 -4.85 6.86 21.96
C THR A 19 -5.01 7.33 20.52
N ILE A 20 -6.00 8.20 20.27
CA ILE A 20 -6.23 8.80 18.94
C ILE A 20 -4.96 9.47 18.41
N THR A 21 -4.27 10.24 19.26
CA THR A 21 -3.03 10.93 18.89
C THR A 21 -1.90 9.97 18.54
N SER A 22 -1.73 8.86 19.29
CA SER A 22 -0.72 7.84 19.00
C SER A 22 -1.01 7.15 17.67
N PHE A 23 -2.28 6.82 17.42
CA PHE A 23 -2.72 6.22 16.17
C PHE A 23 -2.48 7.15 14.96
N GLU A 24 -2.79 8.44 15.08
CA GLU A 24 -2.55 9.41 14.01
C GLU A 24 -1.06 9.60 13.73
N ALA A 25 -0.23 9.68 14.77
CA ALA A 25 1.22 9.76 14.63
C ALA A 25 1.78 8.52 13.91
N TRP A 26 1.30 7.33 14.29
CA TRP A 26 1.65 6.08 13.67
C TRP A 26 1.21 6.02 12.19
N LYS A 27 -0.04 6.38 11.90
CA LYS A 27 -0.61 6.45 10.54
C LYS A 27 0.25 7.34 9.63
N ASN A 28 0.60 8.52 10.11
CA ASN A 28 1.39 9.50 9.37
C ASN A 28 2.83 8.98 9.14
N ASN A 29 3.44 8.37 10.16
CA ASN A 29 4.76 7.76 10.03
C ASN A 29 4.78 6.63 8.98
N LEU A 30 3.77 5.76 9.02
CA LEU A 30 3.68 4.61 8.12
C LEU A 30 3.41 5.06 6.69
N THR A 31 2.48 6.00 6.49
CA THR A 31 2.18 6.60 5.18
C THR A 31 3.41 7.29 4.59
N TYR A 32 4.14 8.07 5.39
CA TYR A 32 5.39 8.70 4.97
C TYR A 32 6.42 7.65 4.54
N THR A 33 6.61 6.59 5.33
CA THR A 33 7.59 5.55 4.99
C THR A 33 7.22 4.80 3.71
N LEU A 34 5.93 4.54 3.47
CA LEU A 34 5.48 3.96 2.20
C LEU A 34 5.70 4.92 1.02
N SER A 35 5.53 6.23 1.23
CA SER A 35 5.75 7.26 0.20
C SER A 35 7.21 7.40 -0.23
N LEU A 36 8.16 6.96 0.58
CA LEU A 36 9.59 6.95 0.23
C LEU A 36 9.91 5.90 -0.84
N ASP A 37 9.09 4.86 -1.01
CA ASP A 37 9.26 3.88 -2.09
C ASP A 37 8.50 4.35 -3.35
N PRO A 38 9.21 4.69 -4.45
CA PRO A 38 8.57 5.13 -5.70
C PRO A 38 7.61 4.10 -6.28
N SER A 39 7.79 2.82 -5.97
CA SER A 39 6.95 1.72 -6.42
C SER A 39 5.54 1.79 -5.82
N PHE A 40 5.44 2.28 -4.58
CA PHE A 40 4.17 2.40 -3.86
C PHE A 40 3.44 3.70 -4.15
N SER A 41 4.16 4.76 -4.55
CA SER A 41 3.61 6.07 -4.89
C SER A 41 2.30 6.02 -5.70
N PRO A 42 2.19 5.31 -6.85
CA PRO A 42 0.96 5.25 -7.62
C PRO A 42 -0.19 4.52 -6.92
N PHE A 43 0.08 3.77 -5.84
CA PHE A 43 -0.90 3.00 -5.09
C PHE A 43 -1.31 3.66 -3.78
N ILE A 44 -0.66 4.74 -3.35
CA ILE A 44 -1.03 5.44 -2.11
C ILE A 44 -2.40 6.10 -2.23
N GLU A 45 -2.67 6.72 -3.38
CA GLU A 45 -3.94 7.39 -3.67
C GLU A 45 -4.88 6.56 -4.55
N ALA A 46 -4.45 5.37 -4.99
CA ALA A 46 -5.26 4.50 -5.82
C ALA A 46 -6.30 3.72 -5.01
N THR A 47 -7.39 3.37 -5.68
CA THR A 47 -8.38 2.39 -5.23
C THR A 47 -8.19 1.09 -6.00
N TRP A 48 -8.28 -0.04 -5.31
CA TRP A 48 -8.26 -1.38 -5.88
C TRP A 48 -9.44 -2.21 -5.35
N GLU A 49 -9.76 -3.32 -6.01
CA GLU A 49 -10.87 -4.17 -5.59
C GLU A 49 -10.46 -5.20 -4.52
N LYS A 50 -11.46 -5.79 -3.86
CA LYS A 50 -11.24 -6.84 -2.87
C LYS A 50 -10.60 -8.06 -3.53
N LYS A 51 -9.71 -8.74 -2.79
CA LYS A 51 -9.10 -9.98 -3.26
C LYS A 51 -10.17 -11.09 -3.26
N ALA A 52 -10.56 -11.53 -4.45
CA ALA A 52 -11.53 -12.61 -4.63
C ALA A 52 -10.95 -13.70 -5.55
N LYS A 53 -11.47 -14.93 -5.46
CA LYS A 53 -11.07 -16.01 -6.40
C LYS A 53 -11.39 -15.63 -7.86
N SER A 54 -12.50 -14.93 -8.07
CA SER A 54 -12.93 -14.40 -9.37
C SER A 54 -12.15 -13.15 -9.80
N ASN A 55 -11.44 -12.49 -8.87
CA ASN A 55 -10.64 -11.30 -9.14
C ASN A 55 -9.29 -11.37 -8.41
N PRO A 56 -8.34 -12.19 -8.92
CA PRO A 56 -7.06 -12.41 -8.26
C PRO A 56 -6.15 -11.17 -8.32
N TYR A 57 -6.38 -10.26 -9.27
CA TYR A 57 -5.57 -9.05 -9.50
C TYR A 57 -6.24 -7.77 -9.02
N ARG A 58 -7.26 -7.84 -8.14
CA ARG A 58 -7.90 -6.67 -7.53
C ARG A 58 -8.37 -5.61 -8.54
N GLY A 59 -8.84 -6.05 -9.71
CA GLY A 59 -9.38 -5.18 -10.75
C GLY A 59 -8.32 -4.50 -11.63
N PHE A 60 -7.02 -4.79 -11.43
CA PHE A 60 -5.98 -4.30 -12.34
C PHE A 60 -6.17 -4.90 -13.73
N LYS A 61 -6.40 -4.03 -14.72
CA LYS A 61 -6.48 -4.40 -16.13
C LYS A 61 -5.11 -4.29 -16.80
N ASP A 62 -4.97 -5.05 -17.88
CA ASP A 62 -3.78 -5.01 -18.72
C ASP A 62 -3.72 -3.69 -19.50
N ASP A 63 -2.60 -2.97 -19.38
CA ASP A 63 -2.36 -1.68 -20.00
C ASP A 63 -2.05 -1.78 -21.51
N SER A 64 -2.07 -3.00 -22.07
CA SER A 64 -1.77 -3.29 -23.48
C SER A 64 -2.95 -3.09 -24.43
N ALA A 65 -4.16 -2.83 -23.91
CA ALA A 65 -5.34 -2.56 -24.75
C ALA A 65 -5.32 -1.18 -25.41
N ASP A 66 -4.48 -0.26 -24.92
CA ASP A 66 -4.32 1.07 -25.51
C ASP A 66 -3.18 1.03 -26.54
N ALA A 67 -3.57 0.71 -27.78
CA ALA A 67 -2.69 0.46 -28.93
C ALA A 67 -1.76 1.64 -29.31
N ASP A 68 -1.88 2.79 -28.64
CA ASP A 68 -1.16 4.02 -28.99
C ASP A 68 0.13 4.23 -28.17
N LYS A 69 0.25 3.60 -27.00
CA LYS A 69 1.45 3.76 -26.16
C LYS A 69 2.45 2.64 -26.46
N LYS A 70 3.41 2.94 -27.34
CA LYS A 70 4.70 2.23 -27.51
C LYS A 70 5.34 1.93 -26.13
N LYS A 71 5.01 0.81 -25.51
CA LYS A 71 5.37 0.52 -24.11
C LYS A 71 6.48 -0.54 -24.02
N LYS A 72 7.72 -0.07 -23.95
CA LYS A 72 8.82 -0.83 -23.31
C LYS A 72 8.60 -1.01 -21.78
N HIS A 73 7.48 -0.46 -21.25
CA HIS A 73 7.11 -0.42 -19.84
C HIS A 73 5.62 -0.77 -19.58
N ALA A 74 5.02 -1.67 -20.36
CA ALA A 74 3.67 -2.15 -20.03
C ALA A 74 3.75 -2.92 -18.71
N VAL A 75 3.30 -2.30 -17.61
CA VAL A 75 3.28 -2.95 -16.30
C VAL A 75 2.08 -3.89 -16.29
N LEU A 76 2.39 -5.17 -16.48
CA LEU A 76 1.41 -6.26 -16.46
C LEU A 76 0.60 -6.23 -15.14
N PRO A 77 -0.69 -6.61 -15.17
CA PRO A 77 -1.60 -6.46 -14.03
C PRO A 77 -1.12 -7.24 -12.80
N TYR A 78 -0.44 -8.38 -12.99
CA TYR A 78 0.15 -9.13 -11.88
C TYR A 78 1.28 -8.38 -11.16
N LYS A 79 2.07 -7.55 -11.87
CA LYS A 79 3.14 -6.74 -11.25
C LYS A 79 2.55 -5.67 -10.36
N LYS A 80 1.52 -4.98 -10.83
CA LYS A 80 0.77 -3.99 -10.03
C LYS A 80 0.17 -4.63 -8.79
N ASN A 81 -0.50 -5.78 -8.96
CA ASN A 81 -1.05 -6.52 -7.84
C ASN A 81 0.04 -6.93 -6.83
N ASN A 82 1.19 -7.43 -7.29
CA ASN A 82 2.28 -7.83 -6.41
C ASN A 82 2.83 -6.64 -5.58
N ILE A 83 2.95 -5.46 -6.19
CA ILE A 83 3.38 -4.24 -5.48
C ILE A 83 2.35 -3.87 -4.39
N VAL A 84 1.05 -3.94 -4.70
CA VAL A 84 -0.01 -3.72 -3.70
C VAL A 84 0.03 -4.77 -2.60
N GLU A 85 0.28 -6.04 -2.91
CA GLU A 85 0.39 -7.10 -1.90
C GLU A 85 1.60 -6.86 -0.97
N LEU A 86 2.72 -6.40 -1.51
CA LEU A 86 3.90 -6.02 -0.73
C LEU A 86 3.60 -4.83 0.18
N MET A 87 2.95 -3.79 -0.34
CA MET A 87 2.54 -2.61 0.43
C MET A 87 1.61 -3.00 1.59
N LEU A 88 0.56 -3.77 1.30
CA LEU A 88 -0.38 -4.26 2.31
C LEU A 88 0.29 -5.19 3.34
N GLY A 89 1.23 -6.01 2.90
CA GLY A 89 2.03 -6.87 3.77
C GLY A 89 2.90 -6.05 4.74
N GLN A 90 3.53 -4.97 4.26
CA GLN A 90 4.31 -4.07 5.09
C GLN A 90 3.43 -3.41 6.15
N ILE A 91 2.26 -2.88 5.77
CA ILE A 91 1.29 -2.31 6.73
C ILE A 91 0.88 -3.35 7.77
N ALA A 92 0.52 -4.55 7.32
CA ALA A 92 0.04 -5.62 8.19
C ALA A 92 1.09 -6.20 9.15
N ASN A 93 2.37 -5.87 8.98
CA ASN A 93 3.44 -6.17 9.94
C ASN A 93 3.45 -5.20 11.12
N TYR A 94 2.96 -3.97 10.93
CA TYR A 94 2.88 -2.96 11.98
C TYR A 94 1.48 -2.85 12.60
N CYS A 95 0.47 -3.52 12.04
CA CYS A 95 -0.86 -3.64 12.63
C CYS A 95 -0.98 -4.83 13.59
N PRO A 96 -1.96 -4.83 14.52
CA PRO A 96 -2.26 -6.00 15.34
C PRO A 96 -2.67 -7.19 14.48
N ILE A 97 -2.31 -8.41 14.91
CA ILE A 97 -2.52 -9.66 14.14
C ILE A 97 -3.98 -9.84 13.70
N ILE A 98 -4.93 -9.38 14.53
CA ILE A 98 -6.38 -9.48 14.25
C ILE A 98 -6.76 -8.69 12.98
N ALA A 99 -6.11 -7.54 12.73
CA ALA A 99 -6.39 -6.69 11.57
C ALA A 99 -5.71 -7.19 10.28
N ARG A 100 -4.67 -8.02 10.38
CA ARG A 100 -3.84 -8.48 9.24
C ARG A 100 -4.67 -9.09 8.09
N ASN A 101 -5.63 -9.96 8.41
CA ASN A 101 -6.46 -10.60 7.38
C ASN A 101 -7.39 -9.61 6.67
N SER A 102 -7.95 -8.65 7.40
CA SER A 102 -8.81 -7.61 6.85
C SER A 102 -8.03 -6.68 5.94
N ILE A 103 -6.81 -6.29 6.34
CA ILE A 103 -5.92 -5.45 5.52
C ILE A 103 -5.54 -6.17 4.23
N ILE A 104 -5.13 -7.43 4.32
CA ILE A 104 -4.68 -8.18 3.14
C ILE A 104 -5.85 -8.52 2.22
N LYS A 105 -7.02 -8.95 2.71
CA LYS A 105 -8.07 -9.49 1.83
C LYS A 105 -9.16 -8.49 1.48
N VAL A 106 -9.47 -7.56 2.39
CA VAL A 106 -10.68 -6.74 2.33
C VAL A 106 -10.38 -5.28 1.98
N ALA A 107 -9.20 -4.76 2.34
CA ALA A 107 -8.86 -3.37 2.04
C ALA A 107 -8.90 -3.11 0.53
N THR A 108 -9.54 -2.01 0.16
CA THR A 108 -9.69 -1.51 -1.22
C THR A 108 -8.98 -0.18 -1.47
N SER A 109 -8.42 0.42 -0.43
CA SER A 109 -7.61 1.65 -0.48
C SER A 109 -6.86 1.80 0.85
N LEU A 110 -5.84 2.66 0.91
CA LEU A 110 -5.20 2.99 2.19
C LEU A 110 -6.18 3.67 3.17
N ALA A 111 -7.10 4.49 2.65
CA ALA A 111 -8.14 5.12 3.46
C ALA A 111 -9.11 4.11 4.10
N SER A 112 -9.28 2.92 3.51
CA SER A 112 -10.11 1.85 4.07
C SER A 112 -9.41 1.04 5.17
N ILE A 113 -8.11 1.24 5.39
CA ILE A 113 -7.31 0.53 6.40
C ILE A 113 -7.39 1.24 7.76
N TRP A 114 -7.45 2.57 7.74
CA TRP A 114 -7.57 3.43 8.91
C TRP A 114 -9.03 3.57 9.33
#